data_AF-A0A3B9MFW9-F1
#
_entry.id   AF-A0A3B9MFW9-F1
#
_cell.length_a   1.000
_cell.length_b   1.000
_cell.length_c   1.000
_cell.angle_alpha   90.00
_cell.angle_beta   90.00
_cell.angle_gamma   90.00
#
_symmetry.space_group_name_H-M   'P 1'
#
loop_
_entity.id
_entity.type
_entity.pdbx_description
1 polymer ?
#
loop_
_entity_poly.entity_id
_entity_poly.type
_entity_poly.pdbx_seq_one_letter_code
_entity_poly.pdbx_strand_id
1 'polypeptide(L)' 'LADREHFDILISDIAMPAMDGLQLIRDLRKKKGLEKIPAIALTGYASQNDADTAIA' A
#
# COMPACT_ATOMS: atom_id res chain seq x y z
N LEU A 1 6.28 -2.87 -27.95
CA LEU A 1 7.10 -2.29 -26.87
C LEU A 1 6.23 -2.33 -25.63
N ALA A 2 6.48 -3.27 -24.72
CA ALA A 2 5.74 -3.34 -23.47
C ALA A 2 6.39 -2.36 -22.51
N ASP A 3 5.73 -1.22 -22.30
CA ASP A 3 6.16 -0.26 -21.29
C ASP A 3 6.25 -0.97 -19.94
N ARG A 4 7.43 -0.84 -19.32
CA ARG A 4 7.61 -1.26 -17.93
C ARG A 4 6.71 -0.34 -17.11
N GLU A 5 5.72 -0.90 -16.43
CA GLU A 5 4.87 -0.09 -15.55
C GLU A 5 5.74 0.63 -14.53
N HIS A 6 5.78 1.95 -14.66
CA HIS A 6 6.45 2.85 -13.74
C HIS A 6 5.43 3.30 -12.72
N PHE A 7 5.77 3.16 -11.45
CA PHE A 7 4.91 3.59 -10.35
C PHE A 7 5.49 4.85 -9.73
N ASP A 8 4.71 5.93 -9.74
CA ASP A 8 5.12 7.21 -9.16
C ASP A 8 4.90 7.28 -7.65
N ILE A 9 3.95 6.51 -7.11
CA ILE A 9 3.59 6.53 -5.69
C ILE A 9 3.05 5.18 -5.23
N LEU A 10 3.37 4.81 -3.99
CA LEU A 10 2.79 3.68 -3.27
C LEU A 10 1.82 4.19 -2.21
N ILE A 11 0.60 3.64 -2.19
CA ILE A 11 -0.38 3.87 -1.12
C ILE A 11 -0.71 2.51 -0.52
N SER A 12 -0.50 2.36 0.79
CA SER A 12 -0.76 1.11 1.51
C SER A 12 -1.50 1.38 2.80
N ASP A 13 -2.52 0.59 3.11
CA ASP A 13 -3.04 0.49 4.48
C ASP A 13 -1.99 -0.18 5.38
N ILE A 14 -1.88 0.26 6.62
CA ILE A 14 -1.08 -0.40 7.66
C ILE A 14 -1.80 -1.67 8.13
N ALA A 15 -3.12 -1.60 8.35
CA ALA A 15 -3.92 -2.68 8.92
C ALA A 15 -4.45 -3.63 7.82
N MET A 16 -3.54 -4.43 7.25
CA MET A 16 -3.90 -5.42 6.23
C MET A 16 -3.91 -6.85 6.82
N PRO A 17 -4.82 -7.73 6.35
CA PRO A 17 -4.77 -9.15 6.70
C PRO A 17 -3.51 -9.80 6.11
N ALA A 18 -2.91 -10.72 6.87
CA ALA A 18 -1.70 -11.49 6.53
C ALA A 18 -0.35 -10.74 6.48
N MET A 19 -0.29 -9.50 6.00
CA MET A 19 0.95 -8.71 5.94
C MET A 19 0.69 -7.25 6.29
N ASP A 20 1.44 -6.68 7.23
CA ASP A 20 1.38 -5.26 7.56
C ASP A 20 1.89 -4.37 6.39
N GLY A 21 1.23 -3.24 6.15
CA GLY A 21 1.61 -2.28 5.11
C GLY A 21 3.04 -1.77 5.21
N LEU A 22 3.56 -1.60 6.44
CA LEU A 22 4.97 -1.22 6.62
C LEU A 22 5.92 -2.37 6.24
N GLN A 23 5.50 -3.62 6.36
CA GLN A 23 6.27 -4.77 5.88
C GLN A 23 6.31 -4.79 4.34
N LEU A 24 5.18 -4.56 3.68
CA LEU A 24 5.12 -4.42 2.21
C LEU A 24 6.08 -3.33 1.73
N ILE A 25 6.04 -2.14 2.33
CA ILE A 25 6.93 -1.01 1.98
C ILE A 25 8.39 -1.45 2.12
N ARG A 26 8.77 -2.09 3.23
CA ARG A 26 10.15 -2.56 3.46
C ARG A 26 10.60 -3.58 2.43
N ASP A 27 9.73 -4.46 1.96
CA ASP A 27 10.07 -5.44 0.94
C ASP A 27 10.18 -4.84 -0.46
N LEU A 28 9.32 -3.88 -0.79
CA LEU A 28 9.42 -3.15 -2.06
C LEU A 28 10.70 -2.31 -2.14
N ARG A 29 11.20 -1.77 -1.02
CA ARG A 29 12.49 -1.06 -0.98
C ARG A 29 13.69 -1.93 -1.37
N LYS A 30 13.57 -3.26 -1.32
CA LYS A 30 14.63 -4.21 -1.72
C LYS A 30 14.59 -4.54 -3.23
N LYS A 31 13.54 -4.12 -3.95
CA LYS A 31 13.35 -4.46 -5.37
C LYS A 31 13.91 -3.37 -6.27
N LYS A 32 14.67 -3.78 -7.30
CA LYS A 32 15.24 -2.88 -8.29
C LYS A 32 14.16 -2.10 -9.04
N GLY A 33 14.24 -0.78 -9.01
CA GLY A 33 13.28 0.14 -9.63
C GLY A 33 12.18 0.65 -8.70
N LEU A 34 12.05 0.10 -7.48
CA LEU A 34 11.03 0.50 -6.50
C LEU A 34 11.64 1.10 -5.22
N GLU A 35 12.97 1.13 -5.11
CA GLU A 35 13.71 1.49 -3.90
C GLU A 35 13.44 2.93 -3.45
N LYS A 36 13.01 3.81 -4.36
CA LYS A 36 12.85 5.25 -4.11
C LYS A 36 11.43 5.77 -4.29
N ILE A 37 10.46 4.92 -4.62
CA ILE A 37 9.06 5.34 -4.79
C ILE A 37 8.54 5.95 -3.48
N PRO A 38 8.03 7.19 -3.48
CA PRO A 38 7.37 7.76 -2.31
C PRO A 38 6.22 6.87 -1.83
N ALA A 39 6.10 6.68 -0.51
CA ALA A 39 5.08 5.81 0.06
C ALA A 39 4.22 6.57 1.08
N ILE A 40 2.90 6.42 0.98
CA ILE A 40 1.91 6.89 1.95
C ILE A 40 1.36 5.66 2.66
N ALA A 41 1.56 5.61 3.97
CA ALA A 41 0.95 4.61 4.83
C ALA A 41 -0.34 5.19 5.42
N LEU A 42 -1.48 4.58 5.09
CA LEU A 42 -2.79 4.93 5.62
C LEU A 42 -2.98 4.25 6.97
N THR A 43 -3.39 5.03 7.97
CA THR A 43 -3.67 4.54 9.31
C THR A 43 -5.16 4.78 9.59
N GLY A 44 -5.83 3.78 10.16
CA GLY A 44 -7.24 3.87 10.50
C GLY A 44 -7.74 2.55 11.04
N TYR A 45 -8.42 2.57 12.18
CA TYR A 45 -9.23 1.44 12.63
C TYR A 45 -10.59 1.56 11.95
N ALA A 46 -10.67 1.17 10.69
CA ALA A 46 -11.97 0.87 10.10
C ALA A 46 -12.38 -0.50 10.67
N SER A 47 -13.35 -0.50 11.58
CA SER A 47 -14.08 -1.73 11.91
C SER A 47 -14.76 -2.25 10.64
N GLN A 48 -15.07 -3.55 10.54
CA GLN A 48 -15.86 -4.08 9.40
C GLN A 48 -17.15 -3.26 9.18
N ASN A 49 -17.69 -2.67 10.25
CA ASN A 49 -18.87 -1.82 10.24
C ASN A 49 -18.67 -0.46 9.53
N ASP A 50 -17.43 0.05 9.48
CA ASP A 50 -17.10 1.30 8.77
C ASP A 50 -17.04 1.11 7.25
N ALA A 51 -16.69 -0.10 6.80
CA ALA A 51 -16.70 -0.45 5.37
C ALA A 51 -18.12 -0.48 4.79
N ASP A 52 -19.09 -1.00 5.54
CA ASP A 52 -20.51 -1.02 5.14
C ASP A 52 -21.10 0.40 5.04
N THR A 53 -20.62 1.33 5.86
CA THR A 53 -21.08 2.72 5.85
C THR A 53 -20.49 3.53 4.68
N ALA A 54 -19.32 3.14 4.18
CA ALA A 54 -18.63 3.87 3.10
C ALA A 54 -19.23 3.64 1.69
N ILE A 55 -20.11 2.64 1.53
CA ILE A 55 -20.75 2.28 0.24
C ILE A 55 -22.22 2.78 0.18
N ALA A 56 -22.75 3.35 1.28
CA ALA A 56 -24.08 3.96 1.35
C ALA A 56 -24.05 5.45 0.96
#